data_AF-A0A522YV79-F1
#
_entry.id   AF-A0A522YV79-F1
#
_cell.length_a   1.000
_cell.length_b   1.000
_cell.length_c   1.000
_cell.angle_alpha   90.00
_cell.angle_beta   90.00
_cell.angle_gamma   90.00
#
_symmetry.space_group_name_H-M   'P 1'
#
loop_
_entity.id
_entity.type
_entity.pdbx_description
1 polymer ?
#
loop_
_entity_poly.entity_id
_entity_poly.type
_entity_poly.pdbx_seq_one_letter_code
_entity_poly.pdbx_strand_id
1 'polypeptide(L)'
;MAGRKYTIDDINIVGDPLTVIRKLYSRDGMEAPGASFCAAALVQQLLLMAATPAQVDQRNTWIFISSDRDWLKAEDGSVSKRPFLHIEPLLQAGSNSHRMEVLLTVFATAVVTAGTDGTEWIVGDQGRHPLPAGVTIEEFQRGCGRVVAFIFAEGVS
;
A
#
# COMPACT_ATOMS: atom_id res chain seq x y z
N MET A 1 23.61 25.48 -30.47
CA MET A 1 22.70 25.41 -29.31
C MET A 1 23.55 25.24 -28.06
N ALA A 2 23.55 26.20 -27.15
CA ALA A 2 24.31 26.10 -25.90
C ALA A 2 23.57 25.15 -24.94
N GLY A 3 24.21 24.06 -24.54
CA GLY A 3 23.64 23.10 -23.58
C GLY A 3 23.47 23.76 -22.22
N ARG A 4 22.25 23.74 -21.69
CA ARG A 4 21.95 24.20 -20.33
C ARG A 4 22.76 23.35 -19.35
N LYS A 5 23.64 23.97 -18.56
CA LYS A 5 24.33 23.30 -17.46
C LYS A 5 23.37 23.23 -16.27
N TYR A 6 23.08 22.02 -15.82
CA TYR A 6 22.39 21.79 -14.55
C TYR A 6 23.39 21.99 -13.41
N THR A 7 22.95 22.63 -12.34
CA THR A 7 23.67 22.93 -11.11
C THR A 7 23.06 22.14 -9.96
N ILE A 8 23.72 22.11 -8.80
CA ILE A 8 23.18 21.42 -7.62
C ILE A 8 21.86 22.05 -7.15
N ASP A 9 21.67 23.34 -7.43
CA ASP A 9 20.43 24.07 -7.11
C ASP A 9 19.25 23.62 -8.00
N ASP A 10 19.52 22.94 -9.13
CA ASP A 10 18.49 22.30 -9.95
C ASP A 10 18.05 20.93 -9.37
N ILE A 11 18.72 20.43 -8.33
CA ILE A 11 18.37 19.16 -7.65
C ILE A 11 17.43 19.48 -6.49
N ASN A 12 16.14 19.15 -6.66
CA ASN A 12 15.17 19.27 -5.58
C ASN A 12 15.06 17.94 -4.82
N ILE A 13 15.61 17.89 -3.60
CA ILE A 13 15.45 16.74 -2.71
C ILE A 13 14.06 16.81 -2.10
N VAL A 14 13.17 15.92 -2.53
CA VAL A 14 11.84 15.82 -1.92
C VAL A 14 11.92 14.94 -0.68
N GLY A 15 11.69 15.53 0.49
CA GLY A 15 11.78 14.85 1.78
C GLY A 15 10.66 13.86 2.08
N ASP A 16 9.52 13.96 1.38
CA ASP A 16 8.41 13.00 1.49
C ASP A 16 8.18 12.27 0.17
N PRO A 17 8.60 10.99 0.06
CA PRO A 17 8.43 10.21 -1.16
C PRO A 17 6.96 10.01 -1.54
N LEU A 18 6.04 9.92 -0.58
CA LEU A 18 4.62 9.69 -0.84
C LEU A 18 3.97 10.91 -1.52
N THR A 19 4.39 12.11 -1.10
CA THR A 19 4.01 13.37 -1.76
C THR A 19 4.49 13.43 -3.22
N VAL A 20 5.64 12.82 -3.56
CA VAL A 20 6.11 12.75 -4.95
C VAL A 20 5.14 11.95 -5.81
N ILE A 21 4.70 10.79 -5.36
CA ILE A 21 3.76 9.94 -6.11
C ILE A 21 2.44 10.68 -6.33
N ARG A 22 1.89 11.32 -5.29
CA ARG A 22 0.66 12.11 -5.43
C ARG A 22 0.81 13.20 -6.49
N LYS A 23 1.94 13.92 -6.49
CA LYS A 23 2.24 14.96 -7.48
C LYS A 23 2.42 14.40 -8.89
N LEU A 24 3.04 13.23 -9.05
CA LEU A 24 3.21 12.58 -10.35
C LEU A 24 1.86 12.24 -10.97
N TYR A 25 0.95 11.62 -10.20
CA TYR A 25 -0.39 11.31 -10.68
C TYR A 25 -1.16 12.57 -11.10
N SER A 26 -1.12 13.63 -10.29
CA SER A 26 -1.77 14.90 -10.64
C SER A 26 -1.15 15.59 -11.86
N ARG A 27 0.18 15.60 -11.98
CA ARG A 27 0.90 16.27 -13.09
C ARG A 27 0.63 15.58 -14.42
N ASP A 28 0.62 14.25 -14.42
CA ASP A 28 0.48 13.45 -15.63
C ASP A 28 -0.99 13.21 -16.01
N GLY A 29 -1.94 13.85 -15.31
CA GLY A 29 -3.38 13.72 -15.54
C GLY A 29 -3.92 12.32 -15.24
N MET A 30 -3.19 11.53 -14.45
CA MET A 30 -3.59 10.18 -14.08
C MET A 30 -4.62 10.23 -12.95
N GLU A 31 -5.71 9.49 -13.12
CA GLU A 31 -6.70 9.31 -12.07
C GLU A 31 -6.08 8.54 -10.90
N ALA A 32 -6.45 8.93 -9.67
CA ALA A 32 -6.03 8.18 -8.49
C ALA A 32 -6.62 6.76 -8.55
N PRO A 33 -5.85 5.71 -8.24
CA PRO A 33 -6.36 4.35 -8.31
C PRO A 33 -7.49 4.15 -7.28
N GLY A 34 -8.60 3.58 -7.70
CA GLY A 34 -9.71 3.22 -6.81
C GLY A 34 -9.42 2.00 -5.94
N ALA A 35 -10.23 1.80 -4.90
CA ALA A 35 -10.08 0.70 -3.94
C ALA A 35 -10.06 -0.69 -4.62
N SER A 36 -10.96 -0.94 -5.57
CA SER A 36 -11.04 -2.21 -6.30
C SER A 36 -9.81 -2.49 -7.16
N PHE A 37 -9.24 -1.45 -7.78
CA PHE A 37 -7.99 -1.59 -8.55
C PHE A 37 -6.84 -1.97 -7.62
N CYS A 38 -6.69 -1.25 -6.50
CA CYS A 38 -5.66 -1.55 -5.51
C CYS A 38 -5.81 -2.96 -4.93
N ALA A 39 -7.05 -3.39 -4.65
CA ALA A 39 -7.34 -4.72 -4.17
C ALA A 39 -6.89 -5.80 -5.17
N ALA A 40 -7.36 -5.69 -6.42
CA ALA A 40 -7.04 -6.64 -7.48
C ALA A 40 -5.54 -6.72 -7.74
N ALA A 41 -4.87 -5.56 -7.80
CA ALA A 41 -3.44 -5.51 -8.07
C ALA A 41 -2.60 -6.03 -6.89
N LEU A 42 -3.02 -5.82 -5.63
CA LEU A 42 -2.36 -6.44 -4.47
C LEU A 42 -2.52 -7.95 -4.51
N VAL A 43 -3.73 -8.48 -4.74
CA VAL A 43 -3.95 -9.93 -4.89
C VAL A 43 -3.07 -10.51 -6.00
N GLN A 44 -2.99 -9.84 -7.15
CA GLN A 44 -2.12 -10.28 -8.24
C GLN A 44 -0.65 -10.33 -7.80
N GLN A 45 -0.17 -9.35 -7.04
CA GLN A 45 1.18 -9.37 -6.48
C GLN A 45 1.39 -10.54 -5.51
N LEU A 46 0.42 -10.82 -4.64
CA LEU A 46 0.48 -11.97 -3.72
C LEU A 46 0.57 -13.30 -4.47
N LEU A 47 -0.23 -13.48 -5.52
CA LEU A 47 -0.19 -14.65 -6.39
C LEU A 47 1.19 -14.82 -7.05
N LEU A 48 1.75 -13.73 -7.58
CA LEU A 48 3.09 -13.74 -8.20
C LEU A 48 4.21 -14.06 -7.20
N MET A 49 4.04 -13.70 -5.92
CA MET A 49 4.98 -14.01 -4.84
C MET A 49 4.78 -15.42 -4.23
N ALA A 50 3.85 -16.21 -4.79
CA ALA A 50 3.39 -17.49 -4.20
C ALA A 50 2.94 -17.33 -2.73
N ALA A 51 2.41 -16.15 -2.38
CA ALA A 51 1.78 -15.88 -1.10
C ALA A 51 0.31 -16.29 -1.17
N THR A 52 0.08 -17.61 -1.25
CA THR A 52 -1.23 -18.22 -1.47
C THR A 52 -1.61 -19.20 -0.38
N PRO A 53 -2.91 -19.42 -0.11
CA PRO A 53 -4.07 -18.74 -0.67
C PRO A 53 -4.11 -17.25 -0.33
N ALA A 54 -4.52 -16.43 -1.29
CA ALA A 54 -4.84 -15.02 -1.06
C ALA A 54 -6.38 -14.89 -1.01
N GLN A 55 -6.90 -14.23 0.01
CA GLN A 55 -8.33 -14.04 0.20
C GLN A 55 -8.67 -12.55 0.23
N VAL A 56 -9.87 -12.23 -0.25
CA VAL A 56 -10.43 -10.89 -0.19
C VAL A 56 -11.77 -10.98 0.52
N ASP A 57 -11.95 -10.16 1.56
CA ASP A 57 -13.25 -9.94 2.19
C ASP A 57 -13.54 -8.43 2.19
N GLN A 58 -14.82 -8.07 2.11
CA GLN A 58 -15.26 -6.69 2.19
C GLN A 58 -16.33 -6.56 3.27
N ARG A 59 -16.07 -5.69 4.25
CA ARG A 59 -17.02 -5.37 5.34
C ARG A 59 -17.30 -3.88 5.33
N ASN A 60 -18.50 -3.51 4.91
CA ASN A 60 -18.87 -2.13 4.64
C ASN A 60 -17.89 -1.50 3.62
N THR A 61 -17.22 -0.42 4.00
CA THR A 61 -16.25 0.29 3.17
C THR A 61 -14.84 -0.32 3.25
N TRP A 62 -14.58 -1.19 4.23
CA TRP A 62 -13.27 -1.81 4.43
C TRP A 62 -13.07 -3.01 3.52
N ILE A 63 -11.94 -3.02 2.81
CA ILE A 63 -11.45 -4.18 2.07
C ILE A 63 -10.33 -4.83 2.88
N PHE A 64 -10.43 -6.13 3.08
CA PHE A 64 -9.45 -6.97 3.77
C PHE A 64 -8.82 -7.91 2.75
N ILE A 65 -7.49 -7.94 2.72
CA ILE A 65 -6.71 -8.86 1.91
C ILE A 65 -5.81 -9.66 2.83
N SER A 66 -5.96 -10.98 2.84
CA SER A 66 -5.14 -11.88 3.66
C SER A 66 -4.37 -12.88 2.79
N SER A 67 -3.25 -13.36 3.33
CA SER A 67 -2.48 -14.46 2.78
C SER A 67 -1.94 -15.34 3.89
N ASP A 68 -1.83 -16.65 3.64
CA ASP A 68 -1.19 -17.61 4.55
C ASP A 68 0.30 -17.33 4.74
N ARG A 69 0.94 -16.65 3.78
CA ARG A 69 2.32 -16.21 3.89
C ARG A 69 2.38 -14.78 4.36
N ASP A 70 3.22 -14.52 5.36
CA ASP A 70 3.58 -13.14 5.70
C ASP A 70 4.58 -12.59 4.67
N TRP A 71 4.08 -11.86 3.67
CA TRP A 71 4.90 -11.30 2.60
C TRP A 71 5.67 -10.02 3.01
N LEU A 72 5.42 -9.51 4.22
CA LEU A 72 6.20 -8.42 4.81
C LEU A 72 7.37 -8.92 5.65
N LYS A 73 7.41 -10.24 5.93
CA LYS A 73 8.48 -10.88 6.69
C LYS A 73 9.68 -11.17 5.79
N ALA A 74 10.83 -10.65 6.19
CA ALA A 74 12.11 -10.91 5.57
C ALA A 74 12.66 -12.30 5.96
N GLU A 75 13.73 -12.74 5.29
CA GLU A 75 14.37 -14.04 5.52
C GLU A 75 14.94 -14.19 6.93
N ASP A 76 15.37 -13.08 7.54
CA ASP A 76 15.84 -13.02 8.94
C ASP A 76 14.69 -13.08 9.97
N GLY A 77 13.44 -13.15 9.49
CA GLY A 77 12.24 -13.21 10.29
C GLY A 77 11.73 -11.84 10.77
N SER A 78 12.40 -10.74 10.43
CA SER A 78 11.94 -9.39 10.74
C SER A 78 10.78 -8.98 9.82
N VAL A 79 9.82 -8.22 10.34
CA VAL A 79 8.75 -7.62 9.55
C VAL A 79 9.15 -6.23 9.12
N SER A 80 9.09 -5.96 7.82
CA SER A 80 9.50 -4.68 7.23
C SER A 80 8.33 -3.91 6.66
N LYS A 81 8.21 -2.64 7.06
CA LYS A 81 7.20 -1.68 6.56
C LYS A 81 7.70 -0.89 5.35
N ARG A 82 8.95 -1.12 4.94
CA ARG A 82 9.54 -0.50 3.75
C ARG A 82 8.65 -0.65 2.50
N PRO A 83 7.93 -1.76 2.27
CA PRO A 83 7.01 -1.86 1.12
C PRO A 83 5.94 -0.77 1.08
N PHE A 84 5.49 -0.26 2.22
CA PHE A 84 4.48 0.81 2.31
C PHE A 84 5.09 2.21 2.23
N LEU A 85 6.27 2.39 2.81
CA LEU A 85 6.84 3.71 3.09
C LEU A 85 7.91 4.15 2.08
N HIS A 86 8.57 3.21 1.41
CA HIS A 86 9.72 3.49 0.55
C HIS A 86 9.40 3.23 -0.91
N ILE A 87 9.80 4.19 -1.76
CA ILE A 87 9.76 4.01 -3.21
C ILE A 87 11.02 3.26 -3.61
N GLU A 88 10.87 1.97 -3.88
CA GLU A 88 11.95 1.14 -4.42
C GLU A 88 11.77 1.02 -5.93
N PRO A 89 12.83 1.27 -6.74
CA PRO A 89 12.73 1.15 -8.19
C PRO A 89 12.43 -0.30 -8.57
N LEU A 90 11.28 -0.52 -9.20
CA LEU A 90 10.94 -1.81 -9.83
C LEU A 90 11.65 -1.88 -11.18
N LEU A 91 12.92 -2.29 -11.16
CA LEU A 91 13.83 -2.29 -12.32
C LEU A 91 13.26 -3.00 -13.56
N GLN A 92 12.31 -3.93 -13.40
CA GLN A 92 11.73 -4.72 -14.47
C GLN A 92 10.34 -4.27 -14.95
N ALA A 93 9.73 -3.25 -14.32
CA ALA A 93 8.31 -2.96 -14.51
C ALA A 93 8.02 -1.55 -15.09
N GLY A 94 9.03 -0.85 -15.61
CA GLY A 94 8.88 0.48 -16.21
C GLY A 94 8.79 1.61 -15.19
N SER A 95 8.84 2.86 -15.67
CA SER A 95 9.00 4.07 -14.83
C SER A 95 7.83 4.36 -13.87
N ASN A 96 6.67 3.75 -14.10
CA ASN A 96 5.43 4.00 -13.33
C ASN A 96 5.03 2.80 -12.46
N SER A 97 5.89 1.78 -12.36
CA SER A 97 5.60 0.65 -11.50
C SER A 97 5.91 1.02 -10.05
N HIS A 98 4.86 1.07 -9.27
CA HIS A 98 4.89 1.26 -7.82
C HIS A 98 4.42 -0.03 -7.14
N ARG A 99 4.98 -0.34 -5.97
CA ARG A 99 4.44 -1.41 -5.12
C ARG A 99 3.03 -1.02 -4.70
N MET A 100 2.12 -1.99 -4.62
CA MET A 100 0.72 -1.67 -4.33
C MET A 100 0.55 -1.15 -2.90
N GLU A 101 1.40 -1.62 -1.99
CA GLU A 101 1.52 -1.11 -0.63
C GLU A 101 1.81 0.40 -0.58
N VAL A 102 2.64 0.92 -1.50
CA VAL A 102 2.89 2.36 -1.60
C VAL A 102 1.65 3.10 -2.10
N LEU A 103 0.97 2.58 -3.14
CA LEU A 103 -0.25 3.21 -3.65
C LEU A 103 -1.37 3.22 -2.61
N LEU A 104 -1.51 2.15 -1.83
CA LEU A 104 -2.40 2.10 -0.68
C LEU A 104 -2.04 3.19 0.33
N THR A 105 -0.75 3.33 0.67
CA THR A 105 -0.30 4.37 1.62
C THR A 105 -0.57 5.79 1.10
N VAL A 106 -0.46 6.02 -0.22
CA VAL A 106 -0.69 7.34 -0.81
C VAL A 106 -2.18 7.67 -0.92
N PHE A 107 -3.00 6.73 -1.39
CA PHE A 107 -4.37 7.04 -1.83
C PHE A 107 -5.47 6.56 -0.91
N ALA A 108 -5.22 5.53 -0.08
CA ALA A 108 -6.19 5.11 0.90
C ALA A 108 -6.33 6.16 2.00
N THR A 109 -7.54 6.25 2.56
CA THR A 109 -7.81 7.06 3.75
C THR A 109 -7.23 6.43 5.00
N ALA A 110 -7.27 5.10 5.07
CA ALA A 110 -6.67 4.36 6.15
C ALA A 110 -6.16 3.00 5.66
N VAL A 111 -5.03 2.57 6.20
CA VAL A 111 -4.41 1.27 5.93
C VAL A 111 -3.91 0.72 7.25
N VAL A 112 -4.33 -0.49 7.57
CA VAL A 112 -3.89 -1.23 8.76
C VAL A 112 -3.44 -2.61 8.32
N THR A 113 -2.41 -3.14 8.98
CA THR A 113 -1.91 -4.48 8.73
C THR A 113 -1.82 -5.27 10.02
N ALA A 114 -2.05 -6.58 9.95
CA ALA A 114 -1.90 -7.48 11.08
C ALA A 114 -1.18 -8.76 10.67
N GLY A 115 -0.30 -9.24 11.54
CA GLY A 115 0.40 -10.52 11.40
C GLY A 115 0.84 -11.02 12.77
N THR A 116 1.78 -11.95 12.79
CA THR A 116 2.30 -12.52 14.05
C THR A 116 2.97 -11.49 14.97
N ASP A 117 3.39 -10.35 14.43
CA ASP A 117 3.97 -9.20 15.14
C ASP A 117 2.93 -8.23 15.70
N GLY A 118 1.64 -8.52 15.51
CA GLY A 118 0.52 -7.71 15.97
C GLY A 118 -0.08 -6.84 14.88
N THR A 119 -0.88 -5.87 15.32
CA THR A 119 -1.68 -4.97 14.47
C THR A 119 -1.06 -3.58 14.45
N GLU A 120 -0.98 -2.99 13.26
CA GLU A 120 -0.39 -1.68 13.07
C GLU A 120 -1.08 -0.85 11.97
N TRP A 121 -1.27 0.43 12.27
CA TRP A 121 -1.76 1.43 11.33
C TRP A 121 -0.61 2.00 10.52
N ILE A 122 -0.66 1.81 9.20
CA ILE A 122 0.27 2.41 8.24
C ILE A 122 -0.16 3.84 7.90
N VAL A 123 -1.47 4.02 7.69
CA VAL A 123 -2.11 5.33 7.42
C VAL A 123 -3.40 5.44 8.20
N GLY A 124 -3.68 6.62 8.74
CA GLY A 124 -4.84 6.89 9.57
C GLY A 124 -4.66 6.39 11.00
N ASP A 125 -5.77 6.31 11.73
CA ASP A 125 -5.81 5.81 13.10
C ASP A 125 -7.17 5.20 13.44
N GLN A 126 -7.20 4.31 14.42
CA GLN A 126 -8.41 3.62 14.87
C GLN A 126 -9.51 4.56 15.37
N GLY A 127 -9.15 5.73 15.93
CA GLY A 127 -10.11 6.68 16.47
C GLY A 127 -10.91 7.39 15.37
N ARG A 128 -10.25 7.74 14.27
CA ARG A 128 -10.88 8.40 13.10
C ARG A 128 -11.47 7.42 12.10
N HIS A 129 -10.90 6.22 12.02
CA HIS A 129 -11.29 5.20 11.06
C HIS A 129 -11.54 3.88 11.79
N PRO A 130 -12.62 3.78 12.60
CA PRO A 130 -12.90 2.54 13.29
C PRO A 130 -13.20 1.42 12.28
N LEU A 131 -12.73 0.20 12.61
CA LEU A 131 -13.20 -1.00 11.93
C LEU A 131 -14.71 -1.18 12.16
N PRO A 132 -15.44 -1.88 11.27
CA PRO A 132 -16.86 -2.16 11.46
C PRO A 132 -17.15 -2.83 12.81
N ALA A 133 -18.34 -2.59 13.36
CA ALA A 133 -18.72 -3.17 14.65
C ALA A 133 -18.67 -4.71 14.60
N GLY A 134 -18.00 -5.32 15.58
CA GLY A 134 -17.82 -6.76 15.66
C GLY A 134 -16.81 -7.33 14.67
N VAL A 135 -16.00 -6.48 14.03
CA VAL A 135 -14.91 -6.88 13.15
C VAL A 135 -13.59 -6.50 13.80
N THR A 136 -12.72 -7.49 14.01
CA THR A 136 -11.34 -7.28 14.42
C THR A 136 -10.39 -7.71 13.31
N ILE A 137 -9.25 -7.04 13.16
CA ILE A 137 -8.28 -7.47 12.14
C ILE A 137 -7.66 -8.82 12.51
N GLU A 138 -7.60 -9.11 13.82
CA GLU A 138 -7.13 -10.36 14.39
C GLU A 138 -8.01 -11.55 13.99
N GLU A 139 -9.32 -11.33 13.76
CA GLU A 139 -10.21 -12.38 13.21
C GLU A 139 -9.76 -12.85 11.84
N PHE A 140 -9.33 -11.93 10.97
CA PHE A 140 -8.80 -12.26 9.64
C PHE A 140 -7.38 -12.81 9.68
N GLN A 141 -6.65 -12.51 10.74
CA GLN A 141 -5.29 -12.99 10.94
C GLN A 141 -5.27 -14.45 11.44
N ARG A 142 -6.35 -14.96 12.04
CA ARG A 142 -6.40 -16.35 12.52
C ARG A 142 -6.23 -17.33 11.35
N GLY A 143 -5.07 -17.97 11.31
CA GLY A 143 -4.72 -18.96 10.28
C GLY A 143 -4.07 -18.35 9.04
N CYS A 144 -3.88 -17.03 9.00
CA CYS A 144 -3.17 -16.35 7.92
C CYS A 144 -1.82 -15.80 8.41
N GLY A 145 -0.87 -15.65 7.50
CA GLY A 145 0.43 -15.05 7.78
C GLY A 145 0.34 -13.53 7.93
N ARG A 146 -0.41 -12.87 7.03
CA ARG A 146 -0.55 -11.41 7.02
C ARG A 146 -1.91 -10.99 6.46
N VAL A 147 -2.45 -9.93 7.05
CA VAL A 147 -3.64 -9.23 6.60
C VAL A 147 -3.28 -7.77 6.35
N VAL A 148 -3.81 -7.21 5.28
CA VAL A 148 -3.85 -5.76 5.03
C VAL A 148 -5.31 -5.39 4.83
N ALA A 149 -5.80 -4.45 5.65
CA ALA A 149 -7.12 -3.88 5.50
C ALA A 149 -7.00 -2.39 5.18
N PHE A 150 -7.86 -1.90 4.29
CA PHE A 150 -7.84 -0.50 3.89
C PHE A 150 -9.22 0.03 3.52
N ILE A 151 -9.35 1.35 3.60
CA ILE A 151 -10.50 2.11 3.14
C ILE A 151 -10.04 3.26 2.27
N PHE A 152 -10.82 3.56 1.24
CA PHE A 152 -10.70 4.80 0.48
C PHE A 152 -11.81 5.74 0.96
N ALA A 153 -11.59 7.04 0.88
CA ALA A 153 -12.65 8.00 1.12
C ALA A 153 -13.73 7.71 0.09
N GLU A 154 -14.97 7.56 0.53
CA GLU A 154 -16.08 7.62 -0.41
C GLU A 154 -16.14 9.07 -0.94
N GLY A 155 -15.63 9.25 -2.15
CA GLY A 155 -15.58 10.52 -2.84
C GLY A 155 -16.04 10.33 -4.27
N VAL A 156 -17.34 10.60 -4.46
CA VAL A 156 -18.05 11.05 -5.67
C VAL A 156 -17.47 10.55 -6.99
N SER A 157 -18.23 9.65 -7.62
CA SER A 157 -18.18 9.29 -9.05
C SER A 157 -17.60 10.34 -9.98
#